data_AF-A0A9D6UL70-F1
#
_entry.id   AF-A0A9D6UL70-F1
#
_cell.length_a   1.000
_cell.length_b   1.000
_cell.length_c   1.000
_cell.angle_alpha   90.00
_cell.angle_beta   90.00
_cell.angle_gamma   90.00
#
_symmetry.space_group_name_H-M   'P 1'
#
loop_
_entity.id
_entity.type
_entity.pdbx_description
1 polymer ?
#
loop_
_entity_poly.entity_id
_entity_poly.type
_entity_poly.pdbx_seq_one_letter_code
_entity_poly.pdbx_strand_id
1 'polypeptide(L)'
;MKKTLFIIIFLAIPSIAHAAGGGEAGSHSLLDWLFRIINFAVLAAVLGFLLFKFAKDLLVKRKIEVERLLKEAEETKFAAKKRLTEIEERIHKKEEEIKAILEDARMRGEREKTLLIEEGDKVRQRLETHAKGRIEQELKKAKEELHKEAVNLAVELAEKKIKKDIGNNEQSSLVEEYLIKIGGNRS
;
A
#
# COMPACT_ATOMS: atom_id res chain seq x y z
N MET A 1 -4.54 39.85 45.34
CA MET A 1 -4.48 41.32 45.51
C MET A 1 -5.31 41.82 46.70
N LYS A 2 -6.61 41.50 46.82
CA LYS A 2 -7.43 41.99 47.95
C LYS A 2 -6.94 41.55 49.35
N LYS A 3 -6.36 40.35 49.48
CA LYS A 3 -5.86 39.81 50.77
C LYS A 3 -4.50 40.39 51.19
N THR A 4 -3.60 40.65 50.24
CA THR A 4 -2.32 41.34 50.50
C THR A 4 -2.56 42.81 50.86
N LEU A 5 -3.55 43.44 50.25
CA LEU A 5 -4.02 44.78 50.58
C LEU A 5 -4.55 44.86 52.03
N PHE A 6 -5.32 43.86 52.48
CA PHE A 6 -5.87 43.81 53.83
C PHE A 6 -4.78 43.64 54.92
N ILE A 7 -3.73 42.86 54.63
CA ILE A 7 -2.57 42.71 55.53
C ILE A 7 -1.83 44.04 55.68
N ILE A 8 -1.58 44.75 54.58
CA ILE A 8 -0.90 46.05 54.58
C ILE A 8 -1.73 47.09 55.34
N ILE A 9 -3.05 47.11 55.12
CA ILE A 9 -3.97 48.00 55.85
C ILE A 9 -4.00 47.65 57.35
N PHE A 10 -4.06 46.37 57.72
CA PHE A 10 -4.08 45.93 59.13
C PHE A 10 -2.76 46.21 59.86
N LEU A 11 -1.62 46.19 59.16
CA LEU A 11 -0.30 46.53 59.72
C LEU A 11 -0.08 48.04 59.85
N ALA A 12 -0.79 48.87 59.08
CA ALA A 12 -0.68 50.33 59.11
C ALA A 12 -1.57 51.00 60.17
N ILE A 13 -2.69 50.37 60.56
CA ILE A 13 -3.63 50.90 61.57
C ILE A 13 -3.00 51.12 62.96
N PRO A 14 -2.11 50.26 63.50
CA PRO A 14 -1.43 50.50 64.77
C PRO A 14 -0.55 51.75 64.76
N SER A 15 0.08 52.06 63.62
CA SER A 15 0.91 53.26 63.45
C SER A 15 0.08 54.54 63.41
N ILE A 16 -1.14 54.49 62.86
CA ILE A 16 -2.05 55.65 62.83
C ILE A 16 -2.67 55.88 64.23
N ALA A 17 -2.97 54.84 64.99
CA ALA A 17 -3.45 54.95 66.37
C ALA A 17 -2.40 55.55 67.33
N HIS A 18 -1.10 55.39 67.04
CA HIS A 18 -0.01 56.08 67.77
C HIS A 18 0.23 57.52 67.29
N ALA A 19 -0.31 57.94 66.14
CA ALA A 19 -0.11 59.28 65.58
C ALA A 19 -1.33 60.22 65.74
N ALA A 20 -2.52 59.69 66.05
CA ALA A 20 -3.73 60.47 66.33
C ALA A 20 -4.06 60.61 67.83
N GLY A 21 -3.26 60.03 68.72
CA GLY A 21 -3.29 60.28 70.16
C GLY A 21 -2.27 61.36 70.51
N GLY A 22 -2.73 62.58 70.74
CA GLY A 22 -1.92 63.67 71.26
C GLY A 22 -1.17 63.21 72.51
N GLY A 23 0.11 63.55 72.58
CA GLY A 23 0.98 63.13 73.67
C GLY A 23 0.48 63.66 75.02
N GLU A 24 0.41 62.77 75.98
CA GLU A 24 0.60 63.11 77.39
C GLU A 24 1.73 62.25 77.93
N ALA A 25 2.88 62.89 78.11
CA ALA A 25 3.89 62.43 79.03
C ALA A 25 3.32 62.60 80.44
N GLY A 26 2.95 61.50 81.12
CA GLY A 26 2.48 61.59 82.50
C GLY A 26 1.95 60.27 83.05
N SER A 27 2.74 59.63 83.93
CA SER A 27 2.47 58.40 84.69
C SER A 27 2.69 57.07 83.95
N HIS A 28 3.72 56.32 84.39
CA HIS A 28 3.91 54.91 84.01
C HIS A 28 2.80 54.05 84.66
N SER A 29 1.58 54.11 84.12
CA SER A 29 0.50 53.24 84.55
C SER A 29 0.68 51.86 83.94
N LEU A 30 0.64 50.82 84.77
CA LEU A 30 0.64 49.41 84.34
C LEU A 30 -0.45 49.10 83.30
N LEU A 31 -1.51 49.90 83.27
CA LEU A 31 -2.63 49.77 82.32
C LEU A 31 -2.21 50.04 80.87
N ASP A 32 -1.36 51.03 80.60
CA ASP A 32 -0.93 51.35 79.22
C ASP A 32 -0.05 50.25 78.63
N TRP A 33 0.79 49.65 79.46
CA TRP A 33 1.60 48.49 79.08
C TRP A 33 0.72 47.27 78.82
N LEU A 34 -0.32 47.05 79.62
CA LEU A 34 -1.30 45.99 79.42
C LEU A 34 -2.06 46.15 78.09
N PHE A 35 -2.51 47.37 77.76
CA PHE A 35 -3.17 47.65 76.47
C PHE A 35 -2.25 47.40 75.26
N ARG A 36 -0.96 47.74 75.36
CA ARG A 36 0.02 47.46 74.30
C ARG A 36 0.23 45.96 74.10
N ILE A 37 0.30 45.18 75.18
CA ILE A 37 0.44 43.72 75.12
C ILE A 37 -0.81 43.09 74.51
N ILE A 38 -2.00 43.53 74.92
CA ILE A 38 -3.26 43.03 74.36
C ILE A 38 -3.34 43.33 72.87
N ASN A 39 -2.99 44.55 72.44
CA ASN A 39 -2.98 44.91 71.02
C ASN A 39 -1.97 44.06 70.23
N PHE A 40 -0.75 43.87 70.74
CA PHE A 40 0.24 43.00 70.12
C PHE A 40 -0.23 41.55 70.04
N ALA A 41 -0.86 41.03 71.11
CA ALA A 41 -1.41 39.67 71.14
C ALA A 41 -2.53 39.47 70.11
N VAL A 42 -3.43 40.45 69.96
CA VAL A 42 -4.47 40.44 68.93
C VAL A 42 -3.86 40.45 67.53
N LEU A 43 -2.86 41.31 67.29
CA LEU A 43 -2.18 41.37 65.99
C LEU A 43 -1.43 40.08 65.68
N ALA A 44 -0.72 39.50 66.66
CA ALA A 44 -0.03 38.24 66.53
C ALA A 44 -1.00 37.08 66.26
N ALA A 45 -2.17 37.06 66.92
CA ALA A 45 -3.21 36.05 66.70
C ALA A 45 -3.79 36.13 65.27
N VAL A 46 -4.12 37.34 64.80
CA VAL A 46 -4.63 37.55 63.43
C VAL A 46 -3.59 37.17 62.39
N LEU A 47 -2.33 37.58 62.57
CA LEU A 47 -1.25 37.26 61.65
C LEU A 47 -0.93 35.77 61.64
N GLY A 48 -0.89 35.13 62.81
CA GLY A 48 -0.67 33.69 62.95
C GLY A 48 -1.77 32.87 62.27
N PHE A 49 -3.04 33.25 62.45
CA PHE A 49 -4.17 32.59 61.79
C PHE A 49 -4.09 32.70 60.26
N LEU A 50 -3.74 33.88 59.75
CA LEU A 50 -3.65 34.12 58.31
C LEU A 50 -2.44 33.40 57.67
N LEU A 51 -1.29 33.44 58.33
CA LEU A 51 -0.08 32.71 57.91
C LEU A 51 -0.32 31.20 57.91
N PHE A 52 -0.92 30.65 58.97
CA PHE A 52 -1.22 29.23 59.05
C PHE A 52 -2.16 28.79 57.93
N LYS A 53 -3.21 29.57 57.65
CA LYS A 53 -4.15 29.29 56.56
C LYS A 53 -3.46 29.33 55.19
N PHE A 54 -2.60 30.32 54.93
CA PHE A 54 -1.90 30.45 53.64
C PHE A 54 -0.82 29.37 53.46
N ALA A 55 -0.02 29.11 54.49
CA ALA A 55 0.99 28.07 54.48
C ALA A 55 0.37 26.69 54.23
N LYS A 56 -0.75 26.38 54.91
CA LYS A 56 -1.48 25.13 54.70
C LYS A 56 -2.02 25.00 53.29
N ASP A 57 -2.61 26.05 52.72
CA ASP A 57 -3.13 26.04 51.34
C ASP A 57 -2.03 25.81 50.30
N LEU A 58 -0.86 26.44 50.47
CA LEU A 58 0.30 26.22 49.59
C LEU A 58 0.85 24.79 49.67
N LEU A 59 0.99 24.24 50.87
CA LEU A 59 1.48 22.87 51.05
C LEU A 59 0.52 21.83 50.49
N VAL A 60 -0.79 22.03 50.69
CA VAL A 60 -1.83 21.15 50.13
C VAL A 60 -1.83 21.22 48.60
N LYS A 61 -1.73 22.43 48.01
CA LYS A 61 -1.63 22.60 46.55
C LYS A 61 -0.42 21.89 45.97
N ARG A 62 0.77 22.06 46.58
CA ARG A 62 1.99 21.35 46.13
C ARG A 62 1.84 19.83 46.23
N LYS A 63 1.24 19.33 47.31
CA LYS A 63 0.99 17.89 47.45
C LYS A 63 0.08 17.36 46.35
N ILE A 64 -1.04 18.05 46.08
CA ILE A 64 -1.98 17.68 45.02
C ILE A 64 -1.31 17.74 43.65
N GLU A 65 -0.50 18.75 43.38
CA GLU A 65 0.21 18.90 42.11
C GLU A 65 1.21 17.76 41.89
N VAL A 66 2.00 17.41 42.90
CA VAL A 66 2.95 16.29 42.83
C VAL A 66 2.21 14.97 42.65
N GLU A 67 1.12 14.74 43.38
CA GLU A 67 0.31 13.52 43.22
C GLU A 67 -0.30 13.43 41.82
N ARG A 68 -0.78 14.56 41.27
CA ARG A 68 -1.31 14.63 39.90
C ARG A 68 -0.23 14.31 38.88
N LEU A 69 0.96 14.90 39.00
CA LEU A 69 2.08 14.65 38.10
C LEU A 69 2.55 13.19 38.15
N LEU A 70 2.58 12.58 39.34
CA LEU A 70 2.91 11.16 39.48
C LEU A 70 1.89 10.27 38.81
N LYS A 71 0.58 10.52 39.02
CA LYS A 71 -0.49 9.77 38.34
C LYS A 71 -0.43 9.92 36.83
N GLU A 72 -0.24 11.15 36.33
CA GLU A 72 -0.12 11.42 34.90
C GLU A 72 1.10 10.72 34.29
N ALA A 73 2.24 10.68 35.00
CA ALA A 73 3.43 9.97 34.56
C ALA A 73 3.22 8.44 34.54
N GLU A 74 2.54 7.88 35.54
CA GLU A 74 2.19 6.46 35.58
C GLU A 74 1.22 6.08 34.45
N GLU A 75 0.17 6.87 34.24
CA GLU A 75 -0.79 6.70 33.14
C GLU A 75 -0.10 6.78 31.78
N THR A 76 0.78 7.77 31.59
CA THR A 76 1.54 7.93 30.34
C THR A 76 2.47 6.74 30.11
N LYS A 77 3.17 6.26 31.15
CA LYS A 77 4.03 5.09 31.06
C LYS A 77 3.24 3.82 30.75
N PHE A 78 2.06 3.65 31.36
CA PHE A 78 1.18 2.51 31.09
C PHE A 78 0.64 2.56 29.66
N ALA A 79 0.15 3.72 29.21
CA ALA A 79 -0.32 3.91 27.84
C ALA A 79 0.79 3.68 26.81
N ALA A 80 2.01 4.16 27.07
CA ALA A 80 3.17 3.93 26.21
C ALA A 80 3.52 2.44 26.12
N LYS A 81 3.57 1.74 27.26
CA LYS A 81 3.79 0.27 27.28
C LYS A 81 2.71 -0.47 26.50
N LYS A 82 1.44 -0.13 26.73
CA LYS A 82 0.31 -0.75 26.02
C LYS A 82 0.42 -0.55 24.51
N ARG A 83 0.71 0.67 24.05
CA ARG A 83 0.94 0.96 22.63
C ARG A 83 2.11 0.19 22.06
N LEU A 84 3.19 0.03 22.82
CA LEU A 84 4.36 -0.72 22.39
C LEU A 84 4.01 -2.20 22.19
N THR A 85 3.31 -2.82 23.14
CA THR A 85 2.82 -4.21 23.00
C THR A 85 1.86 -4.35 21.82
N GLU A 86 0.92 -3.42 21.64
CA GLU A 86 0.02 -3.43 20.46
C GLU A 86 0.79 -3.32 19.13
N ILE A 87 1.86 -2.52 19.08
CA ILE A 87 2.71 -2.39 17.89
C ILE A 87 3.49 -3.68 17.65
N GLU A 88 4.07 -4.27 18.69
CA GLU A 88 4.80 -5.55 18.60
C GLU A 88 3.90 -6.67 18.08
N GLU A 89 2.68 -6.80 18.63
CA GLU A 89 1.68 -7.76 18.14
C GLU A 89 1.31 -7.51 16.69
N ARG A 90 1.15 -6.24 16.28
CA ARG A 90 0.86 -5.89 14.89
C ARG A 90 2.02 -6.21 13.96
N ILE A 91 3.26 -6.02 14.40
CA ILE A 91 4.45 -6.39 13.61
C ILE A 91 4.49 -7.90 13.44
N HIS A 92 4.30 -8.67 14.51
CA HIS A 92 4.28 -10.13 14.44
C HIS A 92 3.21 -10.66 13.48
N LYS A 93 1.97 -10.14 13.57
CA LYS A 93 0.89 -10.48 12.65
C LYS A 93 1.23 -10.13 11.20
N LYS A 94 1.84 -8.97 10.96
CA LYS A 94 2.28 -8.58 9.62
C LYS A 94 3.39 -9.49 9.07
N GLU A 95 4.30 -9.95 9.91
CA GLU A 95 5.33 -10.91 9.49
C GLU A 95 4.71 -12.25 9.09
N GLU A 96 3.70 -12.73 9.82
CA GLU A 96 2.92 -13.93 9.44
C GLU A 96 2.18 -13.73 8.12
N GLU A 97 1.52 -12.59 7.92
CA GLU A 97 0.86 -12.24 6.65
C GLU A 97 1.86 -12.21 5.49
N ILE A 98 3.04 -11.61 5.68
CA ILE A 98 4.09 -11.56 4.66
C ILE A 98 4.56 -12.97 4.30
N LYS A 99 4.77 -13.85 5.29
CA LYS A 99 5.14 -15.24 5.04
C LYS A 99 4.06 -15.98 4.24
N ALA A 100 2.79 -15.77 4.59
CA ALA A 100 1.67 -16.36 3.86
C ALA A 100 1.60 -15.85 2.40
N ILE A 101 1.79 -14.54 2.18
CA ILE A 101 1.83 -13.94 0.84
C ILE A 101 2.99 -14.51 0.03
N LEU A 102 4.17 -14.65 0.62
CA LEU A 102 5.35 -15.18 -0.07
C LEU A 102 5.14 -16.63 -0.49
N GLU A 103 4.55 -17.45 0.39
CA GLU A 103 4.28 -18.86 0.09
C GLU A 103 3.21 -19.00 -0.99
N ASP A 104 2.14 -18.21 -0.92
CA ASP A 104 1.10 -18.18 -1.95
C ASP A 104 1.64 -17.69 -3.30
N ALA A 105 2.49 -16.65 -3.31
CA ALA A 105 3.17 -16.18 -4.52
C ALA A 105 4.07 -17.26 -5.12
N ARG A 106 4.81 -18.01 -4.28
CA ARG A 106 5.65 -19.12 -4.71
C ARG A 106 4.82 -20.25 -5.33
N MET A 107 3.73 -20.66 -4.67
CA MET A 107 2.82 -21.68 -5.19
C MET A 107 2.18 -21.26 -6.52
N ARG A 108 1.75 -20.00 -6.65
CA ARG A 108 1.22 -19.47 -7.91
C ARG A 108 2.29 -19.47 -9.00
N GLY A 109 3.51 -19.05 -8.68
CA GLY A 109 4.63 -19.05 -9.62
C GLY A 109 4.96 -20.44 -10.15
N GLU A 110 5.03 -21.46 -9.28
CA GLU A 110 5.28 -22.84 -9.71
C GLU A 110 4.12 -23.41 -10.53
N ARG A 111 2.87 -23.10 -10.16
CA ARG A 111 1.69 -23.52 -10.94
C ARG A 111 1.69 -22.89 -12.32
N GLU A 112 1.93 -21.59 -12.40
CA GLU A 112 1.96 -20.84 -13.67
C GLU A 112 3.09 -21.34 -14.57
N LYS A 113 4.28 -21.57 -14.00
CA LYS A 113 5.41 -22.16 -14.72
C LYS A 113 5.04 -23.52 -15.31
N THR A 114 4.39 -24.38 -14.53
CA THR A 114 3.95 -25.70 -14.99
C THR A 114 2.93 -25.59 -16.12
N LEU A 115 1.94 -24.70 -15.98
CA LEU A 115 0.93 -24.44 -17.01
C LEU A 115 1.56 -23.92 -18.30
N LEU A 116 2.51 -22.98 -18.19
CA LEU A 116 3.20 -22.40 -19.34
C LEU A 116 4.03 -23.44 -20.11
N ILE A 117 4.68 -24.36 -19.38
CA ILE A 117 5.42 -25.46 -20.00
C ILE A 117 4.45 -26.39 -20.73
N GLU A 118 3.35 -26.78 -20.09
CA GLU A 118 2.34 -27.67 -20.69
C GLU A 118 1.70 -27.03 -21.94
N GLU A 119 1.36 -25.74 -21.86
CA GLU A 119 0.81 -25.01 -23.00
C GLU A 119 1.83 -24.85 -24.12
N GLY A 120 3.09 -24.56 -23.79
CA GLY A 120 4.20 -24.50 -24.72
C GLY A 120 4.39 -25.81 -25.48
N ASP A 121 4.34 -26.96 -24.78
CA ASP A 121 4.43 -28.27 -25.40
C ASP A 121 3.23 -28.57 -26.32
N LYS A 122 2.01 -28.19 -25.90
CA LYS A 122 0.81 -28.31 -26.75
C LYS A 122 0.93 -27.46 -28.01
N VAL A 123 1.44 -26.23 -27.90
CA VAL A 123 1.68 -25.34 -29.05
C VAL A 123 2.72 -25.94 -29.98
N ARG A 124 3.83 -26.45 -29.43
CA ARG A 124 4.88 -27.12 -30.20
C ARG A 124 4.33 -28.31 -30.98
N GLN A 125 3.58 -29.19 -30.32
CA GLN A 125 2.98 -30.36 -30.97
C GLN A 125 2.01 -29.96 -32.08
N ARG A 126 1.13 -28.98 -31.83
CA ARG A 126 0.23 -28.45 -32.87
C ARG A 126 1.01 -27.89 -34.05
N LEU A 127 2.06 -27.11 -33.80
CA LEU A 127 2.90 -26.53 -34.84
C LEU A 127 3.58 -27.60 -35.68
N GLU A 128 4.12 -28.65 -35.06
CA GLU A 128 4.71 -29.79 -35.77
C GLU A 128 3.69 -30.52 -36.66
N THR A 129 2.49 -30.79 -36.13
CA THR A 129 1.41 -31.43 -36.91
C THR A 129 0.98 -30.55 -38.09
N HIS A 130 0.79 -29.25 -37.86
CA HIS A 130 0.45 -28.30 -38.93
C HIS A 130 1.56 -28.19 -39.97
N ALA A 131 2.83 -28.13 -39.56
CA ALA A 131 3.97 -28.08 -40.47
C ALA A 131 4.05 -29.34 -41.34
N LYS A 132 3.92 -30.54 -40.74
CA LYS A 132 3.89 -31.80 -41.50
C LYS A 132 2.74 -31.84 -42.50
N GLY A 133 1.54 -31.47 -42.08
CA GLY A 133 0.37 -31.42 -42.98
C GLY A 133 0.56 -30.43 -44.13
N ARG A 134 1.17 -29.26 -43.88
CA ARG A 134 1.50 -28.30 -44.94
C ARG A 134 2.56 -28.85 -45.90
N ILE A 135 3.61 -29.50 -45.39
CA ILE A 135 4.64 -30.12 -46.22
C ILE A 135 4.02 -31.18 -47.13
N GLU A 136 3.16 -32.06 -46.60
CA GLU A 136 2.48 -33.07 -47.39
C GLU A 136 1.57 -32.47 -48.49
N GLN A 137 0.82 -31.43 -48.15
CA GLN A 137 -0.03 -30.73 -49.12
C GLN A 137 0.79 -30.07 -50.23
N GLU A 138 1.88 -29.37 -49.89
CA GLU A 138 2.76 -28.74 -50.88
C GLU A 138 3.49 -29.78 -51.75
N LEU A 139 3.92 -30.91 -51.17
CA LEU A 139 4.48 -32.04 -51.92
C LEU A 139 3.48 -32.62 -52.92
N LYS A 140 2.21 -32.76 -52.51
CA LYS A 140 1.15 -33.26 -53.39
C LYS A 140 0.90 -32.29 -54.54
N LYS A 141 0.79 -30.98 -54.26
CA LYS A 141 0.63 -29.95 -55.29
C LYS A 141 1.80 -29.94 -56.28
N ALA A 142 3.04 -29.98 -55.78
CA ALA A 142 4.23 -30.00 -56.62
C ALA A 142 4.26 -31.24 -57.54
N LYS A 143 3.87 -32.41 -57.03
CA LYS A 143 3.76 -33.63 -57.86
C LYS A 143 2.67 -33.50 -58.93
N GLU A 144 1.51 -32.95 -58.60
CA GLU A 144 0.43 -32.72 -59.56
C GLU A 144 0.82 -31.72 -60.64
N GLU A 145 1.57 -30.68 -60.29
CA GLU A 145 2.09 -29.67 -61.22
C GLU A 145 3.13 -30.28 -62.17
N LEU A 146 4.12 -31.03 -61.66
CA LEU A 146 5.07 -31.77 -62.48
C LEU A 146 4.40 -32.79 -63.41
N HIS A 147 3.35 -33.47 -62.94
CA HIS A 147 2.61 -34.41 -63.77
C HIS A 147 1.90 -33.69 -64.93
N LYS A 148 1.27 -32.54 -64.68
CA LYS A 148 0.65 -31.72 -65.73
C LYS A 148 1.69 -31.23 -66.74
N GLU A 149 2.84 -30.74 -66.28
CA GLU A 149 3.93 -30.33 -67.17
C GLU A 149 4.43 -31.49 -68.04
N ALA A 150 4.63 -32.67 -67.46
CA ALA A 150 5.07 -33.86 -68.20
C ALA A 150 4.05 -34.29 -69.27
N VAL A 151 2.76 -34.27 -68.94
CA VAL A 151 1.67 -34.56 -69.90
C VAL A 151 1.67 -33.54 -71.04
N ASN A 152 1.76 -32.24 -70.71
CA ASN A 152 1.80 -31.18 -71.72
C ASN A 152 3.01 -31.33 -72.65
N LEU A 153 4.20 -31.63 -72.11
CA LEU A 153 5.40 -31.86 -72.92
C LEU A 153 5.27 -33.10 -73.81
N ALA A 154 4.68 -34.18 -73.29
CA ALA A 154 4.44 -35.39 -74.07
C ALA A 154 3.46 -35.14 -75.23
N VAL A 155 2.39 -34.37 -74.99
CA VAL A 155 1.45 -33.93 -76.05
C VAL A 155 2.17 -33.07 -77.08
N GLU A 156 2.98 -32.10 -76.66
CA GLU A 156 3.74 -31.24 -77.58
C GLU A 156 4.73 -32.05 -78.43
N LEU A 157 5.42 -33.03 -77.84
CA LEU A 157 6.31 -33.94 -78.56
C LEU A 157 5.56 -34.84 -79.54
N ALA A 158 4.39 -35.36 -79.16
CA ALA A 158 3.53 -36.14 -80.04
C ALA A 158 3.03 -35.30 -81.21
N GLU A 159 2.58 -34.06 -80.97
CA GLU A 159 2.20 -33.12 -82.04
C GLU A 159 3.36 -32.83 -82.99
N LYS A 160 4.56 -32.56 -82.44
CA LYS A 160 5.78 -32.34 -83.24
C LYS A 160 6.14 -33.57 -84.07
N LYS A 161 6.02 -34.78 -83.50
CA LYS A 161 6.30 -36.03 -84.21
C LYS A 161 5.27 -36.30 -85.31
N ILE A 162 3.98 -36.14 -85.03
CA ILE A 162 2.90 -36.28 -86.02
C ILE A 162 3.10 -35.28 -87.17
N LYS A 163 3.39 -34.00 -86.86
CA LYS A 163 3.71 -33.00 -87.90
C LYS A 163 4.93 -33.40 -88.75
N LYS A 164 5.95 -34.00 -88.15
CA LYS A 164 7.16 -34.47 -88.85
C LYS A 164 6.92 -35.72 -89.69
N ASP A 165 6.17 -36.69 -89.16
CA ASP A 165 5.86 -37.94 -89.85
C ASP A 165 4.90 -37.70 -91.02
N ILE A 166 3.90 -36.81 -90.88
CA ILE A 166 3.07 -36.32 -92.01
C ILE A 166 3.92 -35.61 -93.08
N GLY A 167 5.05 -34.99 -92.71
CA GLY A 167 5.98 -34.35 -93.64
C GLY A 167 6.88 -35.34 -94.41
N ASN A 168 7.08 -36.56 -93.91
CA ASN A 168 8.03 -37.53 -94.45
C ASN A 168 7.37 -38.79 -95.05
N ASN A 169 6.17 -39.15 -94.62
CA ASN A 169 5.44 -40.30 -95.14
C ASN A 169 3.97 -39.92 -95.31
N GLU A 170 3.50 -39.99 -96.55
CA GLU A 170 2.09 -40.00 -96.95
C GLU A 170 1.35 -38.65 -97.00
N GLN A 171 1.53 -37.98 -98.13
CA GLN A 171 0.52 -37.09 -98.69
C GLN A 171 -0.58 -37.84 -99.46
N SER A 172 -0.62 -39.20 -99.38
CA SER A 172 -1.50 -40.04 -100.20
C SER A 172 -2.38 -41.03 -99.42
N SER A 173 -2.03 -41.50 -98.22
CA SER A 173 -2.81 -42.52 -97.48
C SER A 173 -3.95 -41.93 -96.61
N LEU A 174 -3.75 -40.73 -96.05
CA LEU A 174 -4.72 -40.08 -95.16
C LEU A 174 -6.00 -39.62 -95.90
N VAL A 175 -5.93 -39.43 -97.22
CA VAL A 175 -7.10 -39.14 -98.07
C VAL A 175 -7.93 -40.41 -98.30
N GLU A 176 -7.29 -41.58 -98.34
CA GLU A 176 -7.96 -42.85 -98.61
C GLU A 176 -8.71 -43.39 -97.37
N GLU A 177 -8.17 -43.22 -96.16
CA GLU A 177 -8.87 -43.62 -94.92
C GLU A 177 -10.08 -42.70 -94.60
N TYR A 178 -9.99 -41.39 -94.91
CA TYR A 178 -11.14 -40.49 -94.84
C TYR A 178 -12.20 -40.81 -95.91
N LEU A 179 -11.80 -41.17 -97.13
CA LEU A 179 -12.74 -41.57 -98.18
C LEU A 179 -13.47 -42.90 -97.85
N ILE A 180 -12.80 -43.85 -97.19
CA ILE A 180 -13.42 -45.12 -96.79
C ILE A 180 -14.40 -44.94 -95.61
N LYS A 181 -14.08 -44.08 -94.63
CA LYS A 181 -14.93 -43.88 -93.45
C LYS A 181 -16.17 -43.02 -93.71
N ILE A 182 -16.14 -42.16 -94.73
CA ILE A 182 -17.29 -41.34 -95.15
C ILE A 182 -18.05 -42.00 -96.34
N GLY A 183 -17.36 -42.79 -97.16
CA GLY A 183 -17.95 -43.55 -98.28
C GLY A 183 -18.64 -44.87 -97.88
N GLY A 184 -18.26 -45.47 -96.75
CA GLY A 184 -18.80 -46.76 -96.30
C GLY A 184 -20.18 -46.73 -95.62
N ASN A 185 -20.91 -45.61 -95.64
CA ASN A 185 -22.25 -45.50 -95.02
C ASN A 185 -23.36 -45.08 -96.00
N ARG A 186 -23.16 -45.23 -97.31
CA ARG A 186 -24.24 -45.14 -98.30
C ARG A 186 -24.05 -46.17 -99.43
N SER A 187 -25.03 -47.08 -99.48
CA SER A 187 -25.26 -48.15 -100.48
C SER A 187 -24.49 -49.45 -100.27
#